data_AF-A0A0L7L8A8-F1
#
_entry.id   AF-A0A0L7L8A8-F1
#
_cell.length_a   1.000
_cell.length_b   1.000
_cell.length_c   1.000
_cell.angle_alpha   90.00
_cell.angle_beta   90.00
_cell.angle_gamma   90.00
#
_symmetry.space_group_name_H-M   'P 1'
#
loop_
_entity.id
_entity.type
_entity.pdbx_description
1 polymer ?
#
loop_
_entity_poly.entity_id
_entity_poly.type
_entity_poly.pdbx_seq_one_letter_code
_entity_poly.pdbx_strand_id
1 'polypeptide(L)'
;MLENIGETVDAVLEPLLGRVLIRKGKVLKIGDREIDFHPSFRLLLQTKLANPHYQPEMQAQCTLINFTVTKDGLEEQLLGEVVKAERPDLESLRAGLTKQQNDFKITLKTLEDDLLKRLSSAGPDILSDSALVINLETTKKTAADIELKVEEGKITSVKIDEARDRYRRAAARASLLYFILNEIYKINPMYQFSLKAYSVVFKEALARAEPAEDLEGRVKSLLDSITFSVFVYTSRGLFERDKLVFLFLVTLQILQCDGKVDARELDFLLKYAVAPEVSPFPWLSNNSWGGIIALSKMDAFENLDKEIEGAVKRWQKYTDGEAPERDKLPGDWKNKTPLQRLCIMRALRADRMSYASSAFCEENLGTKYVEARTPPLEKSYEESNCYTAMFFILSAGVDPLKVSENRLLVYTIDIYGKYSVDLEKLGRKLGFSTDKKNFHIVSLGQGQEIVAEEAMGVSSVNGHWVILQNIHLVAKWLATLEKKMEETFDNPLPEYRLYLSAEPAADASYHIIPQGILESAIKITNEPPIGMWANLHKTFSKLQSESDSWTSNS
;
A
#
# COMPACT_ATOMS: atom_id res chain seq x y z
N MET A 1 17.69 11.15 18.92
CA MET A 1 16.74 10.08 18.60
C MET A 1 17.54 8.81 18.38
N LEU A 2 17.07 7.68 18.88
CA LEU A 2 17.67 6.36 18.65
C LEU A 2 16.67 5.58 17.80
N GLU A 3 17.10 5.15 16.62
CA GLU A 3 16.24 4.54 15.62
C GLU A 3 16.42 3.02 15.56
N ASN A 4 15.40 2.33 15.06
CA ASN A 4 15.38 0.89 14.85
C ASN A 4 15.73 0.06 16.09
N ILE A 5 15.22 0.45 17.26
CA ILE A 5 15.38 -0.37 18.46
C ILE A 5 14.61 -1.69 18.30
N GLY A 6 15.23 -2.77 18.74
CA GLY A 6 14.56 -4.07 18.90
C GLY A 6 13.66 -4.08 20.13
N GLU A 7 13.27 -5.27 20.58
CA GLU A 7 12.49 -5.45 21.82
C GLU A 7 13.33 -5.27 23.09
N THR A 8 14.66 -5.36 22.96
CA THR A 8 15.64 -5.16 24.02
C THR A 8 16.53 -3.97 23.70
N VAL A 9 16.86 -3.19 24.72
CA VAL A 9 17.80 -2.08 24.65
C VAL A 9 19.04 -2.44 25.47
N ASP A 10 20.22 -1.95 25.08
CA ASP A 10 21.45 -2.17 25.84
C ASP A 10 21.30 -1.67 27.28
N ALA A 11 21.68 -2.50 28.26
CA ALA A 11 21.61 -2.19 29.69
C ALA A 11 22.38 -0.92 30.06
N VAL A 12 23.38 -0.51 29.26
CA VAL A 12 24.08 0.77 29.43
C VAL A 12 23.12 1.98 29.38
N LEU A 13 21.98 1.85 28.69
CA LEU A 13 20.98 2.92 28.58
C LEU A 13 19.96 2.93 29.74
N GLU A 14 19.90 1.90 30.60
CA GLU A 14 18.95 1.84 31.71
C GLU A 14 18.96 3.08 32.62
N PRO A 15 20.13 3.63 33.04
CA PRO A 15 20.15 4.84 33.86
C PRO A 15 19.49 6.03 33.16
N LEU A 16 19.61 6.10 31.83
CA LEU A 16 19.01 7.15 31.00
C LEU A 16 17.49 6.96 30.87
N LEU A 17 17.04 5.72 30.63
CA LEU A 17 15.62 5.37 30.50
C LEU A 17 14.87 5.59 31.82
N GLY A 18 15.43 5.09 32.92
CA GLY A 18 14.89 5.26 34.27
C GLY A 18 15.09 6.64 34.88
N ARG A 19 15.78 7.56 34.18
CA ARG A 19 16.16 8.90 34.67
C ARG A 19 16.83 8.86 36.05
N VAL A 20 17.76 7.93 36.23
CA VAL A 20 18.50 7.72 37.49
C VAL A 20 19.56 8.80 37.64
N LEU A 21 19.16 9.96 38.17
CA LEU A 21 20.02 11.12 38.34
C LEU A 21 20.70 11.13 39.71
N ILE A 22 22.01 11.33 39.72
CA ILE A 22 22.85 11.51 40.91
C ILE A 22 23.17 12.99 41.14
N ARG A 23 23.83 13.30 42.27
CA ARG A 23 24.26 14.65 42.67
C ARG A 23 23.16 15.72 42.56
N LYS A 24 22.08 15.53 43.32
CA LYS A 24 20.92 16.44 43.35
C LYS A 24 20.25 16.63 41.98
N GLY A 25 20.14 15.56 41.19
CA GLY A 25 19.37 15.58 39.95
C GLY A 25 20.10 16.21 38.76
N LYS A 26 21.43 16.38 38.82
CA LYS A 26 22.19 17.09 37.78
C LYS A 26 23.07 16.21 36.91
N VAL A 27 23.43 15.03 37.39
CA VAL A 27 24.40 14.16 36.72
C VAL A 27 23.76 12.80 36.48
N LEU A 28 24.00 12.22 35.32
CA LEU A 28 23.58 10.90 34.92
C LEU A 28 24.84 10.04 34.75
N LYS A 29 24.85 8.81 35.28
CA LYS A 29 25.96 7.88 35.11
C LYS A 29 25.60 6.86 34.04
N ILE A 30 26.36 6.82 32.94
CA ILE A 30 26.21 5.85 31.85
C ILE A 30 27.49 5.03 31.79
N GLY A 31 27.41 3.73 32.10
CA GLY A 31 28.58 2.89 32.31
C GLY A 31 29.50 3.50 33.37
N ASP A 32 30.76 3.76 33.01
CA ASP A 32 31.77 4.35 33.90
C ASP A 32 31.86 5.88 33.83
N ARG A 33 31.06 6.53 32.98
CA ARG A 33 31.12 7.98 32.77
C ARG A 33 29.99 8.71 33.49
N GLU A 34 30.35 9.76 34.21
CA GLU A 34 29.40 10.74 34.75
C GLU A 34 29.22 11.87 33.73
N ILE A 35 27.98 12.17 33.36
CA ILE A 35 27.60 13.14 32.34
C ILE A 35 26.57 14.10 32.94
N ASP A 36 26.73 15.40 32.72
CA ASP A 36 25.74 16.39 33.16
C ASP A 36 24.43 16.25 32.37
N PHE A 37 23.31 16.14 33.07
CA PHE A 37 21.98 16.02 32.49
C PHE A 37 21.33 17.39 32.32
N HIS A 38 21.09 17.78 31.06
CA HIS A 38 20.41 19.03 30.76
C HIS A 38 18.88 18.87 30.84
N PRO A 39 18.13 19.72 31.56
CA PRO A 39 16.67 19.59 31.72
C PRO A 39 15.86 19.60 30.40
N SER A 40 16.38 20.26 29.36
CA SER A 40 15.76 20.29 28.03
C SER A 40 16.11 19.09 27.15
N PHE A 41 16.99 18.19 27.59
CA PHE A 41 17.31 16.98 26.83
C PHE A 41 16.07 16.09 26.68
N ARG A 42 15.90 15.50 25.50
CA ARG A 42 14.83 14.57 25.17
C ARG A 42 15.42 13.39 24.43
N LEU A 43 15.11 12.18 24.90
CA LEU A 43 15.40 10.93 24.19
C LEU A 43 14.13 10.46 23.51
N LEU A 44 14.22 10.18 22.22
CA LEU A 44 13.17 9.54 21.43
C LEU A 44 13.71 8.19 20.97
N LEU A 45 12.97 7.13 21.25
CA LEU A 45 13.26 5.78 20.80
C LEU A 45 12.25 5.41 19.72
N GLN A 46 12.72 4.92 18.58
CA GLN A 46 11.87 4.54 17.46
C GLN A 46 12.16 3.08 17.08
N THR A 47 11.09 2.36 16.74
CA THR A 47 11.15 0.99 16.24
C THR A 47 10.36 0.88 14.94
N LYS A 48 10.83 0.03 14.03
CA LYS A 48 10.09 -0.37 12.81
C LYS A 48 9.24 -1.63 13.04
N LEU A 49 9.34 -2.26 14.22
CA LEU A 49 8.57 -3.46 14.54
C LEU A 49 7.08 -3.11 14.65
N ALA A 50 6.22 -3.89 13.99
CA ALA A 50 4.78 -3.61 13.94
C ALA A 50 4.08 -3.87 15.29
N ASN A 51 4.51 -4.87 16.05
CA ASN A 51 3.93 -5.23 17.35
C ASN A 51 5.01 -5.77 18.32
N PRO A 52 5.97 -4.92 18.73
CA PRO A 52 7.06 -5.34 19.62
C PRO A 52 6.56 -5.62 21.03
N HIS A 53 7.08 -6.68 21.65
CA HIS A 53 6.80 -7.00 23.05
C HIS A 53 7.88 -6.47 23.99
N TYR A 54 7.70 -5.24 24.48
CA TYR A 54 8.60 -4.63 25.46
C TYR A 54 8.36 -5.15 26.88
N GLN A 55 9.46 -5.35 27.62
CA GLN A 55 9.39 -5.72 29.04
C GLN A 55 8.67 -4.65 29.88
N PRO A 56 7.94 -5.04 30.95
CA PRO A 56 7.18 -4.11 31.78
C PRO A 56 7.99 -2.92 32.32
N GLU A 57 9.26 -3.15 32.64
CA GLU A 57 10.17 -2.12 33.14
C GLU A 57 10.36 -0.99 32.12
N MET A 58 10.52 -1.34 30.84
CA MET A 58 10.68 -0.36 29.77
C MET A 58 9.37 0.41 29.53
N GLN A 59 8.23 -0.26 29.62
CA GLN A 59 6.90 0.37 29.50
C GLN A 59 6.59 1.30 30.69
N ALA A 60 7.12 1.01 31.87
CA ALA A 60 6.99 1.88 33.04
C ALA A 60 7.88 3.14 32.94
N GLN A 61 9.06 3.00 32.33
CA GLN A 61 10.03 4.09 32.20
C GLN A 61 9.78 5.01 31.00
N CYS A 62 9.22 4.46 29.92
CA CYS A 62 9.00 5.17 28.66
C CYS A 62 7.52 5.18 28.26
N THR A 63 7.04 6.31 27.73
CA THR A 63 5.72 6.37 27.12
C THR A 63 5.76 5.78 25.72
N LEU A 64 5.00 4.71 25.48
CA LEU A 64 4.83 4.12 24.15
C LEU A 64 3.84 4.94 23.32
N ILE A 65 4.24 5.35 22.12
CA ILE A 65 3.38 6.04 21.16
C ILE A 65 3.22 5.14 19.94
N ASN A 66 1.98 4.79 19.62
CA ASN A 66 1.68 3.99 18.44
C ASN A 66 1.60 4.88 17.19
N PHE A 67 2.53 4.69 16.26
CA PHE A 67 2.57 5.35 14.95
C PHE A 67 1.97 4.51 13.82
N THR A 68 1.41 3.33 14.12
CA THR A 68 0.74 2.50 13.12
C THR A 68 -0.44 3.25 12.52
N VAL A 69 -0.43 3.34 11.19
CA VAL A 69 -1.50 3.95 10.42
C VAL A 69 -2.79 3.13 10.59
N THR A 70 -3.88 3.79 10.97
CA THR A 70 -5.21 3.17 11.08
C THR A 70 -6.05 3.45 9.84
N LYS A 71 -7.05 2.61 9.58
CA LYS A 71 -7.98 2.78 8.44
C LYS A 71 -8.65 4.15 8.45
N ASP A 72 -9.20 4.53 9.59
CA ASP A 72 -9.90 5.81 9.76
C ASP A 72 -8.95 7.01 9.71
N GLY A 73 -7.76 6.88 10.30
CA GLY A 73 -6.75 7.94 10.27
C GLY A 73 -6.24 8.21 8.86
N LEU A 74 -5.98 7.16 8.09
CA LEU A 74 -5.59 7.28 6.69
C LEU A 74 -6.75 7.79 5.82
N GLU A 75 -7.97 7.33 6.07
CA GLU A 75 -9.15 7.83 5.36
C GLU A 75 -9.31 9.34 5.52
N GLU A 76 -9.19 9.89 6.73
CA GLU A 76 -9.28 11.33 6.95
C GLU A 76 -8.13 12.09 6.27
N GLN A 77 -6.92 11.53 6.28
CA GLN A 77 -5.77 12.10 5.58
C GLN A 77 -6.01 12.14 4.06
N LEU A 78 -6.46 11.02 3.48
CA LEU A 78 -6.74 10.92 2.05
C LEU A 78 -7.94 11.79 1.66
N LEU A 79 -8.93 11.95 2.54
CA LEU A 79 -10.04 12.88 2.33
C LEU A 79 -9.55 14.32 2.18
N GLY A 80 -8.60 14.75 3.01
CA GLY A 80 -7.94 16.05 2.85
C GLY A 80 -7.30 16.20 1.46
N GLU A 81 -6.61 15.17 0.97
CA GLU A 81 -5.98 15.20 -0.37
C GLU A 81 -7.01 15.17 -1.52
N VAL A 82 -8.12 14.42 -1.41
CA VAL A 82 -9.22 14.47 -2.40
C VAL A 82 -9.84 15.87 -2.44
N VAL A 83 -10.20 16.41 -1.27
CA VAL A 83 -10.84 17.74 -1.18
C VAL A 83 -9.87 18.81 -1.68
N LYS A 84 -8.58 18.72 -1.37
CA LYS A 84 -7.57 19.64 -1.88
C LYS A 84 -7.49 19.63 -3.42
N ALA A 85 -7.64 18.47 -4.04
CA ALA A 85 -7.63 18.34 -5.49
C ALA A 85 -8.93 18.85 -6.13
N GLU A 86 -10.09 18.52 -5.56
CA GLU A 86 -11.40 18.80 -6.14
C GLU A 86 -11.95 20.19 -5.77
N ARG A 87 -11.73 20.61 -4.54
CA ARG A 87 -12.26 21.84 -3.90
C ARG A 87 -11.18 22.50 -3.02
N PRO A 88 -10.09 23.02 -3.63
CA PRO A 88 -9.01 23.67 -2.89
C PRO A 88 -9.48 24.87 -2.06
N ASP A 89 -10.58 25.50 -2.46
CA ASP A 89 -11.25 26.56 -1.71
C ASP A 89 -11.77 26.09 -0.35
N LEU A 90 -12.40 24.91 -0.29
CA LEU A 90 -12.88 24.33 0.97
C LEU A 90 -11.73 23.93 1.88
N GLU A 91 -10.65 23.37 1.33
CA GLU A 91 -9.48 22.99 2.12
C GLU A 91 -8.75 24.22 2.67
N SER A 92 -8.61 25.28 1.88
CA SER A 92 -8.04 26.56 2.34
C SER A 92 -8.89 27.20 3.43
N LEU A 93 -10.23 27.18 3.28
CA LEU A 93 -11.15 27.68 4.29
C LEU A 93 -11.04 26.88 5.60
N ARG A 94 -10.95 25.54 5.53
CA ARG A 94 -10.74 24.68 6.70
C ARG A 94 -9.44 25.01 7.42
N ALA A 95 -8.34 25.09 6.68
CA ALA A 95 -7.03 25.41 7.23
C ALA A 95 -7.01 26.80 7.89
N GLY A 96 -7.62 27.80 7.24
CA GLY A 96 -7.79 29.15 7.78
C GLY A 96 -8.63 29.17 9.07
N LEU A 97 -9.77 28.48 9.07
CA LEU A 97 -10.66 28.40 10.24
C LEU A 97 -9.98 27.69 11.42
N THR A 98 -9.25 26.60 11.14
CA THR A 98 -8.49 25.85 12.16
C THR A 98 -7.42 26.73 12.79
N LYS A 99 -6.68 27.48 11.97
CA LYS A 99 -5.69 28.44 12.46
C LYS A 99 -6.34 29.52 13.32
N GLN A 100 -7.43 30.13 12.85
CA GLN A 100 -8.17 31.15 13.62
C GLN A 100 -8.68 30.61 14.96
N GLN A 101 -9.23 29.39 15.00
CA GLN A 101 -9.68 28.77 16.24
C GLN A 101 -8.52 28.54 17.23
N ASN A 102 -7.35 28.12 16.73
CA ASN A 102 -6.15 27.96 17.56
C ASN A 102 -5.65 29.32 18.07
N ASP A 103 -5.61 30.34 17.23
CA ASP A 103 -5.23 31.70 17.60
C ASP A 103 -6.20 32.28 18.67
N PHE A 104 -7.51 32.03 18.55
CA PHE A 104 -8.50 32.40 19.55
C PHE A 104 -8.29 31.66 20.88
N LYS A 105 -8.01 30.36 20.86
CA LYS A 105 -7.68 29.60 22.09
C LYS A 105 -6.43 30.13 22.79
N ILE A 106 -5.39 30.47 22.02
CA ILE A 106 -4.16 31.08 22.55
C ILE A 106 -4.47 32.45 23.18
N THR A 107 -5.26 33.27 22.48
CA THR A 107 -5.65 34.60 22.95
C THR A 107 -6.49 34.52 24.23
N LEU A 108 -7.48 33.63 24.29
CA LEU A 108 -8.29 33.41 25.50
C LEU A 108 -7.42 33.01 26.69
N LYS A 109 -6.50 32.06 26.51
CA LYS A 109 -5.57 31.65 27.56
C LYS A 109 -4.66 32.81 28.01
N THR A 110 -4.20 33.63 27.08
CA THR A 110 -3.36 34.80 27.39
C THR A 110 -4.14 35.86 28.17
N LEU A 111 -5.39 36.10 27.80
CA LEU A 111 -6.29 37.01 28.53
C LEU A 111 -6.59 36.48 29.94
N GLU A 112 -6.79 35.17 30.09
CA GLU A 112 -6.99 34.51 31.37
C GLU A 112 -5.75 34.61 32.27
N ASP A 113 -4.56 34.31 31.73
CA ASP A 113 -3.28 34.42 32.43
C ASP A 113 -2.98 35.88 32.85
N ASP A 114 -3.28 36.86 32.00
CA ASP A 114 -3.10 38.29 32.32
C ASP A 114 -4.09 38.74 33.41
N LEU A 115 -5.34 38.28 33.35
CA LEU A 115 -6.35 38.57 34.36
C LEU A 115 -5.97 37.99 35.73
N LEU A 116 -5.48 36.75 35.77
CA LEU A 116 -4.96 36.10 36.98
C LEU A 116 -3.73 36.82 37.54
N LYS A 117 -2.77 37.19 36.68
CA LYS A 117 -1.61 37.97 37.10
C LYS A 117 -2.03 39.29 37.74
N ARG A 118 -2.91 40.03 37.11
CA ARG A 118 -3.41 41.33 37.60
C ARG A 118 -4.17 41.21 38.91
N LEU A 119 -5.01 40.19 39.07
CA LEU A 119 -5.68 39.90 40.35
C LEU A 119 -4.68 39.51 41.45
N SER A 120 -3.66 38.72 41.12
CA SER A 120 -2.64 38.29 42.09
C SER A 120 -1.71 39.43 42.54
N SER A 121 -1.55 40.46 41.70
CA SER A 121 -0.71 41.63 41.97
C SER A 121 -1.51 42.84 42.49
N ALA A 122 -2.83 42.73 42.56
CA ALA A 122 -3.69 43.73 43.18
C ALA A 122 -3.52 43.71 44.71
N GLY A 123 -3.38 44.89 45.32
CA GLY A 123 -3.31 45.05 46.78
C GLY A 123 -4.63 44.73 47.49
N PRO A 124 -4.71 44.90 48.82
CA PRO A 124 -5.90 44.56 49.61
C PRO A 124 -7.15 45.38 49.27
N ASP A 125 -7.02 46.49 48.54
CA ASP A 125 -8.13 47.34 48.10
C ASP A 125 -8.22 47.39 46.56
N ILE A 126 -8.84 46.35 46.00
CA ILE A 126 -9.04 46.17 44.55
C ILE A 126 -10.01 47.21 43.96
N LEU A 127 -10.90 47.77 44.79
CA LEU A 127 -11.98 48.66 44.35
C LEU A 127 -11.53 50.11 44.16
N SER A 128 -10.38 50.51 44.72
CA SER A 128 -9.84 51.87 44.56
C SER A 128 -9.02 52.07 43.29
N ASP A 129 -8.55 50.99 42.66
CA ASP A 129 -7.83 51.07 41.37
C ASP A 129 -8.82 51.05 40.19
N SER A 130 -9.32 52.23 39.84
CA SER A 130 -10.21 52.43 38.69
C SER A 130 -9.62 51.93 37.36
N ALA A 131 -8.29 51.97 37.19
CA ALA A 131 -7.63 51.51 35.97
C ALA A 131 -7.62 49.97 35.90
N LEU A 132 -7.44 49.29 37.04
CA LEU A 132 -7.56 47.84 37.13
C LEU A 132 -8.98 47.38 36.80
N VAL A 133 -10.01 48.05 37.35
CA VAL A 133 -11.42 47.70 37.11
C VAL A 133 -11.80 47.86 35.64
N ILE A 134 -11.43 48.98 35.00
CA ILE A 134 -11.71 49.20 33.57
C ILE A 134 -11.03 48.15 32.70
N ASN A 135 -9.77 47.79 33.00
CA ASN A 135 -9.05 46.77 32.25
C ASN A 135 -9.63 45.35 32.45
N LEU A 136 -10.11 45.03 33.66
CA LEU A 136 -10.79 43.76 33.90
C LEU A 136 -12.09 43.67 33.10
N GLU A 137 -12.84 44.77 33.00
CA GLU A 137 -14.09 44.83 32.25
C GLU A 137 -13.86 44.73 30.73
N THR A 138 -12.82 45.38 30.20
CA THR A 138 -12.44 45.27 28.78
C THR A 138 -11.90 43.88 28.43
N THR A 139 -11.07 43.27 29.27
CA THR A 139 -10.58 41.89 29.11
C THR A 139 -11.74 40.90 29.12
N LYS A 140 -12.67 41.02 30.09
CA LYS A 140 -13.86 40.18 30.16
C LYS A 140 -14.75 40.32 28.93
N LYS A 141 -14.98 41.54 28.45
CA LYS A 141 -15.77 41.79 27.24
C LYS A 141 -15.10 41.19 26.00
N THR A 142 -13.80 41.39 25.84
CA THR A 142 -13.03 40.85 24.71
C THR A 142 -13.02 39.31 24.73
N ALA A 143 -12.89 38.69 25.90
CA ALA A 143 -12.98 37.25 26.06
C ALA A 143 -14.36 36.71 25.64
N ALA A 144 -15.45 37.37 26.09
CA ALA A 144 -16.82 36.99 25.69
C ALA A 144 -17.05 37.11 24.18
N ASP A 145 -16.54 38.16 23.53
CA ASP A 145 -16.64 38.34 22.08
C ASP A 145 -15.86 37.25 21.31
N ILE A 146 -14.69 36.83 21.83
CA ILE A 146 -13.90 35.74 21.25
C ILE A 146 -14.61 34.39 21.43
N GLU A 147 -15.20 34.13 22.60
CA GLU A 147 -15.98 32.90 22.84
C GLU A 147 -17.15 32.76 21.87
N LEU A 148 -17.87 33.85 21.60
CA LEU A 148 -18.95 33.87 20.59
C LEU A 148 -18.40 33.52 19.20
N LYS A 149 -17.29 34.12 18.78
CA LYS A 149 -16.65 33.81 17.48
C LYS A 149 -16.12 32.37 17.40
N VAL A 150 -15.64 31.82 18.50
CA VAL A 150 -15.22 30.41 18.57
C VAL A 150 -16.43 29.49 18.33
N GLU A 151 -17.59 29.82 18.92
CA GLU A 151 -18.81 29.04 18.72
C GLU A 151 -19.35 29.13 17.27
N GLU A 152 -19.38 30.33 16.68
CA GLU A 152 -19.69 30.52 15.26
C GLU A 152 -18.72 29.74 14.35
N GLY A 153 -17.43 29.72 14.72
CA GLY A 153 -16.40 28.96 14.05
C GLY A 153 -16.66 27.45 14.10
N LYS A 154 -17.19 26.91 15.20
CA LYS A 154 -17.57 25.48 15.28
C LYS A 154 -18.70 25.16 14.31
N ILE A 155 -19.74 25.98 14.26
CA ILE A 155 -20.87 25.79 13.34
C ILE A 155 -20.38 25.81 11.88
N THR A 156 -19.47 26.74 11.56
CA THR A 156 -18.86 26.83 10.24
C THR A 156 -18.01 25.59 9.92
N SER A 157 -17.26 25.08 10.89
CA SER A 157 -16.46 23.85 10.74
C SER A 157 -17.35 22.66 10.37
N VAL A 158 -18.48 22.48 11.06
CA VAL A 158 -19.43 21.39 10.78
C VAL A 158 -19.92 21.47 9.33
N LYS A 159 -20.30 22.65 8.84
CA LYS A 159 -20.74 22.83 7.44
C LYS A 159 -19.64 22.51 6.42
N ILE A 160 -18.39 22.85 6.75
CA ILE A 160 -17.23 22.50 5.91
C ILE A 160 -17.05 20.98 5.89
N ASP A 161 -17.11 20.33 7.05
CA ASP A 161 -16.95 18.88 7.15
C ASP A 161 -18.09 18.15 6.42
N GLU A 162 -19.34 18.60 6.51
CA GLU A 162 -20.46 18.09 5.71
C GLU A 162 -20.23 18.21 4.19
N ALA A 163 -19.59 19.29 3.74
CA ALA A 163 -19.23 19.47 2.33
C ALA A 163 -18.10 18.53 1.91
N ARG A 164 -17.11 18.30 2.79
CA ARG A 164 -16.00 17.36 2.57
C ARG A 164 -16.50 15.92 2.53
N ASP A 165 -17.43 15.57 3.40
CA ASP A 165 -17.97 14.21 3.56
C ASP A 165 -18.59 13.65 2.27
N ARG A 166 -19.00 14.52 1.34
CA ARG A 166 -19.46 14.10 0.01
C ARG A 166 -18.40 13.34 -0.79
N TYR A 167 -17.12 13.60 -0.53
CA TYR A 167 -15.97 12.91 -1.14
C TYR A 167 -15.45 11.74 -0.28
N ARG A 168 -15.98 11.52 0.93
CA ARG A 168 -15.50 10.48 1.86
C ARG A 168 -15.47 9.09 1.23
N ARG A 169 -16.42 8.75 0.37
CA ARG A 169 -16.42 7.45 -0.35
C ARG A 169 -15.13 7.21 -1.16
N ALA A 170 -14.60 8.25 -1.82
CA ALA A 170 -13.35 8.13 -2.57
C ALA A 170 -12.15 7.90 -1.64
N ALA A 171 -12.11 8.61 -0.51
CA ALA A 171 -11.07 8.45 0.50
C ALA A 171 -11.14 7.09 1.22
N ALA A 172 -12.34 6.63 1.59
CA ALA A 172 -12.58 5.32 2.18
C ALA A 172 -12.14 4.19 1.24
N ARG A 173 -12.45 4.32 -0.06
CA ARG A 173 -11.97 3.38 -1.09
C ARG A 173 -10.46 3.36 -1.19
N ALA A 174 -9.82 4.52 -1.18
CA ALA A 174 -8.36 4.61 -1.21
C ALA A 174 -7.73 3.99 0.04
N SER A 175 -8.23 4.32 1.23
CA SER A 175 -7.79 3.71 2.50
C SER A 175 -7.92 2.18 2.45
N LEU A 176 -9.09 1.65 2.06
CA LEU A 176 -9.31 0.22 1.88
C LEU A 176 -8.23 -0.43 0.99
N LEU A 177 -7.97 0.14 -0.18
CA LEU A 177 -7.00 -0.38 -1.13
C LEU A 177 -5.57 -0.37 -0.57
N TYR A 178 -5.18 0.66 0.17
CA TYR A 178 -3.88 0.70 0.85
C TYR A 178 -3.75 -0.42 1.89
N PHE A 179 -4.78 -0.67 2.69
CA PHE A 179 -4.72 -1.76 3.67
C PHE A 179 -4.69 -3.14 3.02
N ILE A 180 -5.41 -3.35 1.91
CA ILE A 180 -5.27 -4.58 1.12
C ILE A 180 -3.81 -4.73 0.65
N LEU A 181 -3.23 -3.66 0.11
CA LEU A 181 -1.84 -3.63 -0.34
C LEU A 181 -0.84 -3.92 0.79
N ASN A 182 -1.13 -3.47 2.00
CA ASN A 182 -0.31 -3.72 3.17
C ASN A 182 -0.50 -5.14 3.76
N GLU A 183 -1.48 -5.91 3.30
CA GLU A 183 -1.69 -7.29 3.75
C GLU A 183 -1.20 -8.35 2.75
N ILE A 184 -0.97 -7.99 1.48
CA ILE A 184 -0.51 -8.96 0.48
C ILE A 184 0.91 -9.49 0.72
N TYR A 185 1.70 -8.87 1.61
CA TYR A 185 2.98 -9.46 2.06
C TYR A 185 2.79 -10.85 2.69
N LYS A 186 1.59 -11.14 3.22
CA LYS A 186 1.23 -12.47 3.77
C LYS A 186 1.21 -13.55 2.69
N ILE A 187 1.00 -13.18 1.42
CA ILE A 187 1.08 -14.09 0.26
C ILE A 187 2.54 -14.28 -0.14
N ASN A 188 3.30 -13.19 -0.24
CA ASN A 188 4.72 -13.22 -0.53
C ASN A 188 5.44 -12.06 0.16
N PRO A 189 6.49 -12.30 0.97
CA PRO A 189 7.23 -11.25 1.66
C PRO A 189 7.82 -10.16 0.76
N MET A 190 7.99 -10.39 -0.54
CA MET A 190 8.44 -9.37 -1.51
C MET A 190 7.39 -8.26 -1.74
N TYR A 191 6.12 -8.49 -1.39
CA TYR A 191 4.99 -7.59 -1.65
C TYR A 191 4.81 -6.55 -0.55
N GLN A 192 5.87 -5.79 -0.25
CA GLN A 192 5.84 -4.70 0.74
C GLN A 192 5.71 -3.36 0.03
N PHE A 193 4.79 -2.49 0.44
CA PHE A 193 4.55 -1.19 -0.22
C PHE A 193 4.49 -0.05 0.80
N SER A 194 5.22 1.03 0.53
CA SER A 194 5.17 2.21 1.39
C SER A 194 3.94 3.08 1.15
N LEU A 195 3.46 3.73 2.21
CA LEU A 195 2.43 4.77 2.11
C LEU A 195 2.87 5.94 1.22
N LYS A 196 4.18 6.26 1.21
CA LYS A 196 4.75 7.31 0.35
C LYS A 196 4.54 6.99 -1.13
N ALA A 197 4.89 5.78 -1.57
CA ALA A 197 4.68 5.37 -2.96
C ALA A 197 3.19 5.28 -3.32
N TYR A 198 2.37 4.73 -2.41
CA TYR A 198 0.92 4.70 -2.57
C TYR A 198 0.33 6.11 -2.77
N SER A 199 0.77 7.09 -1.98
CA SER A 199 0.28 8.47 -2.05
C SER A 199 0.55 9.14 -3.39
N VAL A 200 1.66 8.81 -4.06
CA VAL A 200 1.98 9.31 -5.40
C VAL A 200 0.99 8.76 -6.42
N VAL A 201 0.79 7.44 -6.42
CA VAL A 201 -0.17 6.75 -7.32
C VAL A 201 -1.58 7.28 -7.10
N PHE A 202 -1.97 7.48 -5.84
CA PHE A 202 -3.26 8.05 -5.48
C PHE A 202 -3.45 9.47 -6.04
N LYS A 203 -2.46 10.36 -5.89
CA LYS A 203 -2.53 11.73 -6.44
C LYS A 203 -2.62 11.75 -7.95
N GLU A 204 -1.86 10.90 -8.63
CA GLU A 204 -1.98 10.76 -10.08
C GLU A 204 -3.36 10.23 -10.49
N ALA A 205 -3.93 9.29 -9.74
CA ALA A 205 -5.26 8.77 -10.00
C ALA A 205 -6.34 9.87 -9.89
N LEU A 206 -6.23 10.76 -8.89
CA LEU A 206 -7.12 11.93 -8.77
C LEU A 206 -7.02 12.84 -10.00
N ALA A 207 -5.78 13.11 -10.46
CA ALA A 207 -5.52 13.96 -11.62
C ALA A 207 -6.00 13.34 -12.95
N ARG A 208 -5.94 12.00 -13.09
CA ARG A 208 -6.36 11.27 -14.29
C ARG A 208 -7.86 10.97 -14.33
N ALA A 209 -8.57 11.07 -13.20
CA ALA A 209 -9.99 10.76 -13.14
C ALA A 209 -10.80 11.66 -14.08
N GLU A 210 -11.73 11.08 -14.84
CA GLU A 210 -12.52 11.81 -15.81
C GLU A 210 -13.44 12.85 -15.16
N PRO A 211 -13.51 14.08 -15.70
CA PRO A 211 -14.45 15.09 -15.22
C PRO A 211 -15.90 14.63 -15.42
N ALA A 212 -16.80 15.08 -14.55
CA ALA A 212 -18.22 14.81 -14.64
C ALA A 212 -19.03 16.07 -14.33
N GLU A 213 -20.27 16.14 -14.83
CA GLU A 213 -21.14 17.30 -14.67
C GLU A 213 -21.71 17.43 -13.26
N ASP A 214 -21.95 16.31 -12.59
CA ASP A 214 -22.48 16.25 -11.23
C ASP A 214 -21.49 15.63 -10.24
N LEU A 215 -21.73 15.88 -8.96
CA LEU A 215 -20.85 15.40 -7.89
C LEU A 215 -20.86 13.88 -7.78
N GLU A 216 -22.00 13.23 -7.99
CA GLU A 216 -22.13 11.78 -7.90
C GLU A 216 -21.36 11.09 -9.02
N GLY A 217 -21.52 11.55 -10.26
CA GLY A 217 -20.72 11.10 -11.41
C GLY A 217 -19.23 11.34 -11.17
N ARG A 218 -18.86 12.50 -10.61
CA ARG A 218 -17.45 12.81 -10.32
C ARG A 218 -16.87 11.85 -9.28
N VAL A 219 -17.59 11.58 -8.19
CA VAL A 219 -17.17 10.60 -7.17
C VAL A 219 -17.04 9.20 -7.79
N LYS A 220 -17.94 8.81 -8.69
CA LYS A 220 -17.82 7.52 -9.41
C LYS A 220 -16.57 7.45 -10.29
N SER A 221 -16.25 8.51 -11.04
CA SER A 221 -15.01 8.59 -11.83
C SER A 221 -13.76 8.53 -10.96
N LEU A 222 -13.78 9.20 -9.80
CA LEU A 222 -12.69 9.12 -8.81
C LEU A 222 -12.51 7.69 -8.29
N LEU A 223 -13.60 7.05 -7.86
CA LEU A 223 -13.58 5.66 -7.38
C LEU A 223 -12.98 4.71 -8.42
N ASP A 224 -13.42 4.83 -9.67
CA ASP A 224 -12.94 3.98 -10.76
C ASP A 224 -11.46 4.22 -11.08
N SER A 225 -11.03 5.50 -11.16
CA SER A 225 -9.64 5.84 -11.45
C SER A 225 -8.68 5.45 -10.33
N ILE A 226 -9.06 5.69 -9.07
CA ILE A 226 -8.28 5.29 -7.89
C ILE A 226 -8.11 3.76 -7.88
N THR A 227 -9.23 3.04 -8.02
CA THR A 227 -9.22 1.57 -7.96
C THR A 227 -8.35 0.98 -9.08
N PHE A 228 -8.52 1.46 -10.31
CA PHE A 228 -7.77 0.94 -11.45
C PHE A 228 -6.28 1.30 -11.40
N SER A 229 -5.94 2.53 -11.02
CA SER A 229 -4.55 2.99 -10.91
C SER A 229 -3.78 2.20 -9.85
N VAL A 230 -4.39 1.99 -8.67
CA VAL A 230 -3.78 1.18 -7.61
C VAL A 230 -3.66 -0.27 -8.05
N PHE A 231 -4.68 -0.83 -8.69
CA PHE A 231 -4.64 -2.20 -9.21
C PHE A 231 -3.47 -2.40 -10.18
N VAL A 232 -3.33 -1.54 -11.19
CA VAL A 232 -2.24 -1.63 -12.19
C VAL A 232 -0.86 -1.47 -11.52
N TYR A 233 -0.73 -0.48 -10.62
CA TYR A 233 0.50 -0.24 -9.88
C TYR A 233 0.93 -1.47 -9.07
N THR A 234 0.00 -2.08 -8.33
CA THR A 234 0.27 -3.25 -7.50
C THR A 234 0.55 -4.47 -8.37
N SER A 235 -0.31 -4.76 -9.35
CA SER A 235 -0.17 -5.93 -10.24
C SER A 235 1.15 -5.96 -10.99
N ARG A 236 1.77 -4.81 -11.28
CA ARG A 236 3.13 -4.75 -11.85
C ARG A 236 4.19 -5.41 -10.98
N GLY A 237 4.02 -5.39 -9.66
CA GLY A 237 4.94 -5.99 -8.69
C GLY A 237 4.58 -7.40 -8.25
N LEU A 238 3.47 -7.98 -8.74
CA LEU A 238 3.01 -9.31 -8.35
C LEU A 238 3.43 -10.37 -9.38
N PHE A 239 3.64 -11.59 -8.91
CA PHE A 239 3.78 -12.75 -9.79
C PHE A 239 2.44 -13.05 -10.47
N GLU A 240 2.48 -13.64 -11.65
CA GLU A 240 1.29 -13.85 -12.48
C GLU A 240 0.24 -14.70 -11.77
N ARG A 241 0.69 -15.70 -11.00
CA ARG A 241 -0.16 -16.56 -10.17
C ARG A 241 -0.94 -15.80 -9.08
N ASP A 242 -0.39 -14.70 -8.59
CA ASP A 242 -0.91 -13.95 -7.45
C ASP A 242 -1.83 -12.78 -7.88
N LYS A 243 -1.78 -12.37 -9.16
CA LYS A 243 -2.60 -11.26 -9.69
C LYS A 243 -4.10 -11.51 -9.59
N LEU A 244 -4.56 -12.71 -9.92
CA LEU A 244 -5.99 -13.05 -9.83
C LEU A 244 -6.46 -13.10 -8.37
N VAL A 245 -5.62 -13.59 -7.47
CA VAL A 245 -5.91 -13.60 -6.02
C VAL A 245 -6.07 -12.17 -5.52
N PHE A 246 -5.15 -11.28 -5.89
CA PHE A 246 -5.23 -9.87 -5.54
C PHE A 246 -6.48 -9.20 -6.13
N LEU A 247 -6.78 -9.40 -7.42
CA LEU A 247 -7.99 -8.84 -8.05
C LEU A 247 -9.27 -9.33 -7.37
N PHE A 248 -9.32 -10.62 -7.05
CA PHE A 248 -10.46 -11.23 -6.35
C PHE A 248 -10.63 -10.65 -4.94
N LEU A 249 -9.53 -10.48 -4.20
CA LEU A 249 -9.52 -9.87 -2.87
C LEU A 249 -10.00 -8.41 -2.92
N VAL A 250 -9.50 -7.61 -3.87
CA VAL A 250 -9.94 -6.22 -4.10
C VAL A 250 -11.44 -6.20 -4.40
N THR A 251 -11.91 -7.03 -5.33
CA THR A 251 -13.33 -7.10 -5.69
C THR A 251 -14.19 -7.47 -4.48
N LEU A 252 -13.82 -8.50 -3.73
CA LEU A 252 -14.57 -8.95 -2.56
C LEU A 252 -14.63 -7.88 -1.47
N GLN A 253 -13.50 -7.29 -1.08
CA GLN A 253 -13.48 -6.29 0.00
C GLN A 253 -14.26 -5.04 -0.38
N ILE A 254 -14.20 -4.63 -1.65
CA ILE A 254 -15.05 -3.56 -2.20
C ILE A 254 -16.54 -3.88 -1.99
N LEU A 255 -16.97 -5.08 -2.37
CA LEU A 255 -18.36 -5.50 -2.24
C LEU A 255 -18.78 -5.68 -0.77
N GLN A 256 -17.87 -6.09 0.11
CA GLN A 256 -18.10 -6.15 1.56
C GLN A 256 -18.34 -4.76 2.14
N CYS A 257 -17.51 -3.77 1.79
CA CYS A 257 -17.71 -2.38 2.21
C CYS A 257 -19.02 -1.79 1.68
N ASP A 258 -19.45 -2.20 0.49
CA ASP A 258 -20.76 -1.82 -0.08
C ASP A 258 -21.95 -2.58 0.55
N GLY A 259 -21.72 -3.53 1.47
CA GLY A 259 -22.77 -4.36 2.08
C GLY A 259 -23.40 -5.37 1.12
N LYS A 260 -22.73 -5.72 0.02
CA LYS A 260 -23.22 -6.62 -1.04
C LYS A 260 -22.76 -8.08 -0.88
N VAL A 261 -22.07 -8.40 0.22
CA VAL A 261 -21.52 -9.73 0.50
C VAL A 261 -22.12 -10.23 1.79
N ASP A 262 -22.80 -11.38 1.73
CA ASP A 262 -23.24 -12.09 2.92
C ASP A 262 -22.07 -12.84 3.54
N ALA A 263 -21.93 -12.72 4.87
CA ALA A 263 -20.80 -13.30 5.59
C ALA A 263 -20.84 -14.84 5.60
N ARG A 264 -22.03 -15.46 5.60
CA ARG A 264 -22.19 -16.93 5.58
C ARG A 264 -21.88 -17.48 4.20
N GLU A 265 -22.32 -16.79 3.14
CA GLU A 265 -21.98 -17.15 1.76
C GLU A 265 -20.46 -17.09 1.53
N LEU A 266 -19.80 -16.03 2.01
CA LEU A 266 -18.35 -15.90 1.91
C LEU A 266 -17.61 -16.95 2.75
N ASP A 267 -18.07 -17.23 3.97
CA ASP A 267 -17.48 -18.26 4.83
C ASP A 267 -17.51 -19.64 4.17
N PHE A 268 -18.64 -19.97 3.52
CA PHE A 268 -18.76 -21.20 2.74
C PHE A 268 -17.80 -21.21 1.54
N LEU A 269 -17.71 -20.11 0.77
CA LEU A 269 -16.82 -20.06 -0.37
C LEU A 269 -15.35 -20.31 0.01
N LEU A 270 -14.91 -19.74 1.14
CA LEU A 270 -13.52 -19.81 1.60
C LEU A 270 -13.19 -21.10 2.35
N LYS A 271 -14.02 -21.51 3.30
CA LYS A 271 -13.76 -22.71 4.13
C LYS A 271 -14.25 -23.99 3.49
N TYR A 272 -15.30 -23.89 2.68
CA TYR A 272 -15.96 -25.01 1.99
C TYR A 272 -16.27 -26.19 2.94
N ALA A 273 -16.98 -25.90 4.03
CA ALA A 273 -17.43 -26.92 4.97
C ALA A 273 -18.58 -27.74 4.34
N VAL A 274 -18.30 -29.00 4.02
CA VAL A 274 -19.24 -29.92 3.36
C VAL A 274 -19.99 -30.79 4.36
N ALA A 275 -21.23 -31.18 4.02
CA ALA A 275 -21.95 -32.21 4.74
C ALA A 275 -21.38 -33.60 4.40
N PRO A 276 -21.31 -34.55 5.35
CA PRO A 276 -20.81 -35.90 5.11
C PRO A 276 -21.88 -36.79 4.45
N GLU A 277 -22.39 -36.37 3.30
CA GLU A 277 -23.44 -37.05 2.55
C GLU A 277 -22.88 -37.76 1.31
N VAL A 278 -23.45 -38.92 0.98
CA VAL A 278 -23.09 -39.68 -0.23
C VAL A 278 -23.85 -39.10 -1.42
N SER A 279 -23.13 -38.88 -2.52
CA SER A 279 -23.76 -38.39 -3.76
C SER A 279 -24.74 -39.44 -4.31
N PRO A 280 -26.01 -39.08 -4.58
CA PRO A 280 -26.94 -39.96 -5.29
C PRO A 280 -26.66 -40.00 -6.80
N PHE A 281 -25.72 -39.17 -7.29
CA PHE A 281 -25.42 -39.02 -8.71
C PHE A 281 -23.99 -39.45 -9.05
N PRO A 282 -23.78 -40.28 -10.08
CA PRO A 282 -22.45 -40.75 -10.45
C PRO A 282 -21.55 -39.66 -11.04
N TRP A 283 -22.12 -38.55 -11.53
CA TRP A 283 -21.39 -37.41 -12.10
C TRP A 283 -20.96 -36.38 -11.04
N LEU A 284 -21.39 -36.55 -9.78
CA LEU A 284 -20.95 -35.72 -8.65
C LEU A 284 -20.16 -36.54 -7.65
N SER A 285 -19.06 -35.96 -7.17
CA SER A 285 -18.34 -36.51 -6.03
C SER A 285 -19.15 -36.33 -4.73
N ASN A 286 -18.90 -37.17 -3.73
CA ASN A 286 -19.49 -36.99 -2.39
C ASN A 286 -19.15 -35.61 -1.80
N ASN A 287 -17.95 -35.09 -2.09
CA ASN A 287 -17.52 -33.75 -1.65
C ASN A 287 -18.32 -32.62 -2.33
N SER A 288 -18.64 -32.78 -3.62
CA SER A 288 -19.48 -31.84 -4.37
C SER A 288 -20.92 -31.86 -3.87
N TRP A 289 -21.48 -33.06 -3.69
CA TRP A 289 -22.83 -33.23 -3.16
C TRP A 289 -22.96 -32.73 -1.72
N GLY A 290 -21.99 -33.05 -0.86
CA GLY A 290 -21.91 -32.51 0.50
C GLY A 290 -21.86 -30.98 0.54
N GLY A 291 -21.22 -30.35 -0.44
CA GLY A 291 -21.24 -28.89 -0.62
C GLY A 291 -22.61 -28.36 -1.03
N ILE A 292 -23.31 -29.04 -1.95
CA ILE A 292 -24.70 -28.70 -2.34
C ILE A 292 -25.65 -28.82 -1.15
N ILE A 293 -25.55 -29.89 -0.37
CA ILE A 293 -26.39 -30.08 0.83
C ILE A 293 -26.09 -29.01 1.88
N ALA A 294 -24.81 -28.65 2.07
CA ALA A 294 -24.43 -27.57 2.98
C ALA A 294 -24.99 -26.22 2.51
N LEU A 295 -24.91 -25.90 1.22
CA LEU A 295 -25.53 -24.70 0.64
C LEU A 295 -27.03 -24.69 0.83
N SER A 296 -27.71 -25.82 0.59
CA SER A 296 -29.17 -25.93 0.64
C SER A 296 -29.78 -25.60 2.01
N LYS A 297 -28.95 -25.56 3.07
CA LYS A 297 -29.34 -25.15 4.43
C LYS A 297 -29.35 -23.64 4.64
N MET A 298 -28.88 -22.87 3.66
CA MET A 298 -28.88 -21.40 3.70
C MET A 298 -30.10 -20.88 2.95
N ASP A 299 -30.73 -19.83 3.48
CA ASP A 299 -31.96 -19.23 2.94
C ASP A 299 -31.82 -18.87 1.44
N ALA A 300 -30.66 -18.36 1.04
CA ALA A 300 -30.38 -18.00 -0.35
C ALA A 300 -30.27 -19.20 -1.30
N PHE A 301 -30.10 -20.43 -0.82
CA PHE A 301 -29.96 -21.63 -1.65
C PHE A 301 -30.93 -22.74 -1.26
N GLU A 302 -32.01 -22.39 -0.56
CA GLU A 302 -33.03 -23.36 -0.16
C GLU A 302 -33.51 -24.18 -1.37
N ASN A 303 -33.60 -25.50 -1.18
CA ASN A 303 -34.05 -26.48 -2.18
C ASN A 303 -33.13 -26.63 -3.42
N LEU A 304 -31.85 -26.21 -3.37
CA LEU A 304 -30.88 -26.45 -4.45
C LEU A 304 -30.69 -27.96 -4.72
N ASP A 305 -30.55 -28.73 -3.66
CA ASP A 305 -30.51 -30.20 -3.68
C ASP A 305 -31.71 -30.80 -4.44
N LYS A 306 -32.93 -30.40 -4.05
CA LYS A 306 -34.18 -30.89 -4.67
C LYS A 306 -34.31 -30.45 -6.13
N GLU A 307 -33.85 -29.26 -6.49
CA GLU A 307 -33.85 -28.80 -7.89
C GLU A 307 -32.89 -29.65 -8.75
N ILE A 308 -31.72 -30.01 -8.23
CA ILE A 308 -30.77 -30.89 -8.93
C ILE A 308 -31.38 -32.28 -9.10
N GLU A 309 -32.06 -32.81 -8.08
CA GLU A 309 -32.83 -34.06 -8.15
C GLU A 309 -33.99 -34.01 -9.17
N GLY A 310 -34.73 -32.90 -9.21
CA GLY A 310 -35.85 -32.72 -10.13
C GLY A 310 -35.42 -32.55 -11.60
N ALA A 311 -34.22 -32.01 -11.84
CA ALA A 311 -33.74 -31.65 -13.17
C ALA A 311 -32.33 -32.20 -13.50
N VAL A 312 -32.03 -33.44 -13.09
CA VAL A 312 -30.71 -34.09 -13.19
C VAL A 312 -30.02 -33.88 -14.54
N LYS A 313 -30.70 -34.18 -15.65
CA LYS A 313 -30.10 -34.07 -17.00
C LYS A 313 -29.66 -32.64 -17.34
N ARG A 314 -30.37 -31.62 -16.85
CA ARG A 314 -30.07 -30.21 -17.12
C ARG A 314 -28.86 -29.74 -16.31
N TRP A 315 -28.81 -30.10 -15.03
CA TRP A 315 -27.68 -29.78 -14.15
C TRP A 315 -26.42 -30.56 -14.49
N GLN A 316 -26.56 -31.82 -14.91
CA GLN A 316 -25.45 -32.60 -15.45
C GLN A 316 -24.91 -31.93 -16.72
N LYS A 317 -25.77 -31.55 -17.67
CA LYS A 317 -25.33 -30.83 -18.89
C LYS A 317 -24.60 -29.52 -18.57
N TYR A 318 -25.07 -28.77 -17.57
CA TYR A 318 -24.39 -27.56 -17.11
C TYR A 318 -23.02 -27.89 -16.52
N THR A 319 -22.94 -28.90 -15.65
CA THR A 319 -21.69 -29.31 -14.98
C THR A 319 -20.67 -29.89 -15.96
N ASP A 320 -21.11 -30.64 -16.97
CA ASP A 320 -20.29 -31.20 -18.04
C ASP A 320 -19.86 -30.16 -19.09
N GLY A 321 -20.36 -28.92 -18.99
CA GLY A 321 -20.00 -27.83 -19.88
C GLY A 321 -18.50 -27.49 -19.87
N GLU A 322 -18.02 -26.94 -20.98
CA GLU A 322 -16.62 -26.52 -21.11
C GLU A 322 -16.32 -25.23 -20.35
N ALA A 323 -17.25 -24.27 -20.36
CA ALA A 323 -17.15 -22.98 -19.70
C ALA A 323 -18.42 -22.64 -18.89
N PRO A 324 -18.80 -23.47 -17.90
CA PRO A 324 -20.06 -23.32 -17.17
C PRO A 324 -20.13 -21.99 -16.40
N GLU A 325 -18.99 -21.39 -16.07
CA GLU A 325 -18.92 -20.06 -15.44
C GLU A 325 -19.42 -18.90 -16.33
N ARG A 326 -19.53 -19.12 -17.65
CA ARG A 326 -20.10 -18.16 -18.61
C ARG A 326 -21.56 -18.47 -18.96
N ASP A 327 -22.03 -19.65 -18.61
CA ASP A 327 -23.39 -20.10 -18.86
C ASP A 327 -24.34 -19.64 -17.74
N LYS A 328 -25.61 -19.42 -18.09
CA LYS A 328 -26.66 -19.14 -17.11
C LYS A 328 -26.97 -20.41 -16.32
N LEU A 329 -27.10 -20.27 -15.00
CA LEU A 329 -27.55 -21.37 -14.15
C LEU A 329 -28.93 -21.90 -14.60
N PRO A 330 -29.18 -23.22 -14.48
CA PRO A 330 -30.46 -23.83 -14.81
C PRO A 330 -31.66 -23.24 -14.04
N GLY A 331 -32.82 -23.16 -14.71
CA GLY A 331 -34.09 -22.85 -14.05
C GLY A 331 -34.15 -21.44 -13.46
N ASP A 332 -34.67 -21.35 -12.24
CA ASP A 332 -34.84 -20.07 -11.52
C ASP A 332 -33.56 -19.57 -10.86
N TRP A 333 -32.49 -20.40 -10.86
CA TRP A 333 -31.18 -20.05 -10.31
C TRP A 333 -30.40 -19.05 -11.16
N LYS A 334 -30.88 -18.73 -12.37
CA LYS A 334 -30.30 -17.68 -13.24
C LYS A 334 -30.25 -16.29 -12.60
N ASN A 335 -31.10 -16.01 -11.61
CA ASN A 335 -31.21 -14.71 -10.95
C ASN A 335 -30.30 -14.57 -9.71
N LYS A 336 -29.48 -15.58 -9.39
CA LYS A 336 -28.55 -15.52 -8.25
C LYS A 336 -27.49 -14.45 -8.45
N THR A 337 -27.07 -13.85 -7.35
CA THR A 337 -26.01 -12.83 -7.35
C THR A 337 -24.69 -13.45 -7.82
N PRO A 338 -23.71 -12.64 -8.27
CA PRO A 338 -22.41 -13.17 -8.69
C PRO A 338 -21.70 -14.02 -7.62
N LEU A 339 -21.80 -13.63 -6.35
CA LEU A 339 -21.23 -14.39 -5.23
C LEU A 339 -21.95 -15.72 -5.01
N GLN A 340 -23.27 -15.73 -5.10
CA GLN A 340 -24.06 -16.96 -4.99
C GLN A 340 -23.76 -17.93 -6.14
N ARG A 341 -23.58 -17.41 -7.36
CA ARG A 341 -23.15 -18.22 -8.51
C ARG A 341 -21.76 -18.84 -8.28
N LEU A 342 -20.82 -18.08 -7.70
CA LEU A 342 -19.52 -18.61 -7.29
C LEU A 342 -19.64 -19.74 -6.26
N CYS A 343 -20.51 -19.61 -5.27
CA CYS A 343 -20.74 -20.66 -4.27
C CYS A 343 -21.25 -21.95 -4.91
N ILE A 344 -22.21 -21.85 -5.83
CA ILE A 344 -22.74 -22.99 -6.58
C ILE A 344 -21.66 -23.60 -7.47
N MET A 345 -20.88 -22.78 -8.17
CA MET A 345 -19.76 -23.23 -8.99
C MET A 345 -18.70 -23.97 -8.16
N ARG A 346 -18.40 -23.48 -6.95
CA ARG A 346 -17.46 -24.12 -6.04
C ARG A 346 -17.89 -25.54 -5.66
N ALA A 347 -19.19 -25.77 -5.51
CA ALA A 347 -19.74 -27.09 -5.22
C ALA A 347 -19.77 -28.01 -6.46
N LEU A 348 -20.12 -27.47 -7.63
CA LEU A 348 -20.28 -28.27 -8.86
C LEU A 348 -18.97 -28.54 -9.62
N ARG A 349 -18.13 -27.52 -9.81
CA ARG A 349 -16.92 -27.54 -10.66
C ARG A 349 -15.78 -26.75 -9.99
N ALA A 350 -15.24 -27.31 -8.91
CA ALA A 350 -14.14 -26.71 -8.16
C ALA A 350 -12.88 -26.46 -9.02
N ASP A 351 -12.70 -27.23 -10.11
CA ASP A 351 -11.62 -27.08 -11.10
C ASP A 351 -11.74 -25.79 -11.94
N ARG A 352 -12.94 -25.24 -12.09
CA ARG A 352 -13.20 -24.01 -12.87
C ARG A 352 -13.12 -22.73 -12.03
N MET A 353 -12.77 -22.83 -10.75
CA MET A 353 -12.81 -21.67 -9.84
C MET A 353 -11.94 -20.50 -10.28
N SER A 354 -10.78 -20.72 -10.90
CA SER A 354 -9.96 -19.61 -11.42
C SER A 354 -10.70 -18.81 -12.50
N TYR A 355 -11.39 -19.51 -13.42
CA TYR A 355 -12.18 -18.86 -14.47
C TYR A 355 -13.43 -18.19 -13.89
N ALA A 356 -14.09 -18.84 -12.94
CA ALA A 356 -15.26 -18.29 -12.26
C ALA A 356 -14.92 -17.03 -11.44
N SER A 357 -13.79 -17.03 -10.72
CA SER A 357 -13.29 -15.86 -10.00
C SER A 357 -12.95 -14.71 -10.95
N SER A 358 -12.36 -15.01 -12.11
CA SER A 358 -12.10 -14.01 -13.15
C SER A 358 -13.40 -13.40 -13.69
N ALA A 359 -14.38 -14.24 -14.05
CA ALA A 359 -15.69 -13.79 -14.50
C ALA A 359 -16.44 -12.97 -13.43
N PHE A 360 -16.31 -13.34 -12.16
CA PHE A 360 -16.84 -12.58 -11.04
C PHE A 360 -16.20 -11.19 -10.92
N CYS A 361 -14.88 -11.08 -11.07
CA CYS A 361 -14.19 -9.80 -11.06
C CYS A 361 -14.59 -8.93 -12.25
N GLU A 362 -14.68 -9.53 -13.44
CA GLU A 362 -15.11 -8.87 -14.67
C GLU A 362 -16.52 -8.28 -14.55
N GLU A 363 -17.47 -9.02 -14.00
CA GLU A 363 -18.85 -8.55 -13.84
C GLU A 363 -18.98 -7.40 -12.84
N ASN A 364 -18.18 -7.40 -11.77
CA ASN A 364 -18.30 -6.41 -10.69
C ASN A 364 -17.43 -5.16 -10.90
N LEU A 365 -16.22 -5.30 -11.45
CA LEU A 365 -15.28 -4.20 -11.66
C LEU A 365 -15.10 -3.82 -13.14
N GLY A 366 -15.40 -4.73 -14.06
CA GLY A 366 -15.29 -4.52 -15.50
C GLY A 366 -14.14 -5.29 -16.17
N THR A 367 -14.25 -5.44 -17.48
CA THR A 367 -13.32 -6.18 -18.35
C THR A 367 -11.87 -5.69 -18.25
N LYS A 368 -11.68 -4.39 -18.10
CA LYS A 368 -10.35 -3.76 -18.02
C LYS A 368 -9.47 -4.32 -16.90
N TYR A 369 -10.04 -4.88 -15.84
CA TYR A 369 -9.27 -5.46 -14.73
C TYR A 369 -8.73 -6.85 -15.05
N VAL A 370 -9.50 -7.65 -15.79
CA VAL A 370 -9.09 -9.00 -16.21
C VAL A 370 -8.12 -8.96 -17.39
N GLU A 371 -8.28 -7.96 -18.26
CA GLU A 371 -7.42 -7.75 -19.43
C GLU A 371 -6.20 -6.87 -19.16
N ALA A 372 -6.08 -6.30 -17.96
CA ALA A 372 -4.99 -5.40 -17.60
C ALA A 372 -3.63 -6.09 -17.79
N ARG A 373 -2.76 -5.43 -18.55
CA ARG A 373 -1.40 -5.90 -18.80
C ARG A 373 -0.41 -5.10 -17.97
N THR A 374 0.68 -5.75 -17.59
CA THR A 374 1.83 -5.06 -16.99
C THR A 374 2.30 -3.96 -17.95
N PRO A 375 2.40 -2.70 -17.49
CA PRO A 375 2.86 -1.60 -18.35
C PRO A 375 4.32 -1.82 -18.78
N PRO A 376 4.74 -1.24 -19.91
CA PRO A 376 6.13 -1.29 -20.35
C PRO A 376 7.07 -0.59 -19.35
N LEU A 377 8.36 -0.92 -19.43
CA LEU A 377 9.37 -0.43 -18.49
C LEU A 377 9.50 1.10 -18.53
N GLU A 378 9.34 1.70 -19.71
CA GLU A 378 9.41 3.15 -19.93
C GLU A 378 8.39 3.91 -19.08
N LYS A 379 7.14 3.42 -19.00
CA LYS A 379 6.13 4.01 -18.11
C LYS A 379 6.51 3.87 -16.64
N SER A 380 7.17 2.78 -16.28
CA SER A 380 7.63 2.56 -14.91
C SER A 380 8.80 3.48 -14.54
N TYR A 381 9.60 3.88 -15.53
CA TYR A 381 10.65 4.89 -15.38
C TYR A 381 10.08 6.30 -15.19
N GLU A 382 9.02 6.66 -15.93
CA GLU A 382 8.33 7.95 -15.76
C GLU A 382 7.74 8.11 -14.35
N GLU A 383 7.27 7.02 -13.76
CA GLU A 383 6.75 6.99 -12.38
C GLU A 383 7.85 6.95 -11.32
N SER A 384 9.12 6.72 -11.70
CA SER A 384 10.25 6.68 -10.78
C SER A 384 10.97 8.03 -10.71
N ASN A 385 11.60 8.29 -9.56
CA ASN A 385 12.32 9.53 -9.30
C ASN A 385 13.63 9.26 -8.55
N CYS A 386 14.41 10.31 -8.30
CA CYS A 386 15.69 10.21 -7.59
C CYS A 386 15.58 9.78 -6.12
N TYR A 387 14.37 9.73 -5.55
CA TYR A 387 14.09 9.30 -4.18
C TYR A 387 13.43 7.92 -4.09
N THR A 388 13.18 7.27 -5.23
CA THR A 388 12.40 6.02 -5.30
C THR A 388 13.12 5.04 -6.22
N ALA A 389 13.66 3.98 -5.63
CA ALA A 389 14.32 2.93 -6.40
C ALA A 389 13.32 2.12 -7.23
N MET A 390 13.83 1.39 -8.22
CA MET A 390 13.10 0.29 -8.86
C MET A 390 13.67 -1.05 -8.39
N PHE A 391 12.79 -1.98 -8.03
CA PHE A 391 13.14 -3.31 -7.57
C PHE A 391 12.58 -4.37 -8.51
N PHE A 392 13.47 -5.08 -9.18
CA PHE A 392 13.13 -6.20 -10.05
C PHE A 392 13.13 -7.49 -9.25
N ILE A 393 11.94 -8.08 -9.14
CA ILE A 393 11.76 -9.39 -8.52
C ILE A 393 11.99 -10.44 -9.61
N LEU A 394 12.99 -11.29 -9.41
CA LEU A 394 13.36 -12.34 -10.35
C LEU A 394 12.52 -13.60 -10.07
N SER A 395 12.10 -14.33 -11.11
CA SER A 395 11.44 -15.63 -10.91
C SER A 395 12.48 -16.72 -10.65
N ALA A 396 12.18 -17.64 -9.74
CA ALA A 396 13.08 -18.70 -9.35
C ALA A 396 13.30 -19.74 -10.46
N GLY A 397 14.52 -20.26 -10.58
CA GLY A 397 14.86 -21.36 -11.49
C GLY A 397 15.32 -20.96 -12.90
N VAL A 398 15.73 -19.71 -13.09
CA VAL A 398 16.40 -19.26 -14.31
C VAL A 398 17.92 -19.29 -14.07
N ASP A 399 18.55 -20.37 -14.51
CA ASP A 399 19.96 -20.72 -14.22
C ASP A 399 20.94 -19.88 -15.08
N PRO A 400 21.70 -18.92 -14.49
CA PRO A 400 22.60 -18.04 -15.23
C PRO A 400 23.76 -18.76 -15.93
N LEU A 401 24.03 -20.03 -15.60
CA LEU A 401 25.11 -20.83 -16.19
C LEU A 401 24.68 -21.66 -17.40
N LYS A 402 23.37 -21.83 -17.66
CA LYS A 402 22.90 -22.54 -18.88
C LYS A 402 22.93 -21.68 -20.14
N VAL A 403 23.12 -20.37 -20.01
CA VAL A 403 23.19 -19.43 -21.14
C VAL A 403 24.57 -19.45 -21.82
N SER A 404 25.63 -19.99 -21.19
CA SER A 404 26.98 -19.94 -21.75
C SER A 404 27.33 -21.03 -22.76
N GLU A 405 26.55 -22.12 -22.87
CA GLU A 405 26.96 -23.28 -23.69
C GLU A 405 26.21 -23.44 -25.02
N ASN A 406 25.12 -22.70 -25.29
CA ASN A 406 24.42 -22.79 -26.58
C ASN A 406 24.23 -21.43 -27.24
N ARG A 407 25.27 -20.99 -27.95
CA ARG A 407 25.31 -19.73 -28.70
C ARG A 407 24.43 -19.71 -29.97
N LEU A 408 23.48 -20.65 -30.11
CA LEU A 408 22.57 -20.75 -31.27
C LEU A 408 21.06 -20.88 -30.93
N LEU A 409 20.66 -20.74 -29.67
CA LEU A 409 19.24 -20.65 -29.30
C LEU A 409 18.94 -19.31 -28.63
N VAL A 410 18.53 -18.33 -29.44
CA VAL A 410 18.06 -16.98 -29.01
C VAL A 410 16.69 -17.03 -28.31
N TYR A 411 16.25 -18.20 -27.83
CA TYR A 411 14.91 -18.42 -27.26
C TYR A 411 14.84 -18.48 -25.73
N THR A 412 15.98 -18.42 -25.04
CA THR A 412 16.04 -18.32 -23.58
C THR A 412 16.94 -17.14 -23.20
N ILE A 413 16.47 -15.92 -23.50
CA ILE A 413 16.93 -14.77 -22.72
C ILE A 413 16.28 -14.93 -21.36
N ASP A 414 17.03 -15.51 -20.45
CA ASP A 414 16.74 -15.54 -19.03
C ASP A 414 16.20 -14.18 -18.57
N ILE A 415 15.20 -14.19 -17.67
CA ILE A 415 14.52 -13.00 -17.13
C ILE A 415 15.51 -11.91 -16.71
N TYR A 416 16.70 -12.34 -16.26
CA TYR A 416 17.85 -11.53 -15.91
C TYR A 416 18.40 -10.66 -17.06
N GLY A 417 18.62 -11.25 -18.23
CA GLY A 417 19.18 -10.55 -19.39
C GLY A 417 18.21 -9.53 -19.97
N LYS A 418 16.90 -9.80 -19.87
CA LYS A 418 15.88 -8.93 -20.47
C LYS A 418 15.83 -7.55 -19.80
N TYR A 419 15.85 -7.47 -18.47
CA TYR A 419 15.77 -6.18 -17.77
C TYR A 419 17.02 -5.32 -17.91
N SER A 420 18.21 -5.93 -17.80
CA SER A 420 19.46 -5.20 -18.01
C SER A 420 19.49 -4.62 -19.43
N VAL A 421 19.08 -5.41 -20.42
CA VAL A 421 19.03 -4.96 -21.82
C VAL A 421 17.99 -3.87 -22.05
N ASP A 422 16.78 -4.00 -21.50
CA ASP A 422 15.72 -2.99 -21.65
C ASP A 422 16.11 -1.67 -20.94
N LEU A 423 16.72 -1.74 -19.74
CA LEU A 423 17.25 -0.56 -19.04
C LEU A 423 18.43 0.07 -19.77
N GLU A 424 19.34 -0.72 -20.33
CA GLU A 424 20.45 -0.21 -21.13
C GLU A 424 19.97 0.48 -22.40
N LYS A 425 18.97 -0.09 -23.09
CA LYS A 425 18.33 0.54 -24.25
C LYS A 425 17.68 1.86 -23.87
N LEU A 426 16.91 1.89 -22.78
CA LEU A 426 16.27 3.10 -22.28
C LEU A 426 17.31 4.15 -21.86
N GLY A 427 18.33 3.72 -21.11
CA GLY A 427 19.46 4.56 -20.71
C GLY A 427 20.12 5.19 -21.93
N ARG A 428 20.47 4.41 -22.96
CA ARG A 428 21.09 4.93 -24.19
C ARG A 428 20.22 5.99 -24.88
N LYS A 429 18.90 5.78 -24.95
CA LYS A 429 17.94 6.77 -25.48
C LYS A 429 17.95 8.08 -24.68
N LEU A 430 18.10 7.99 -23.36
CA LEU A 430 18.12 9.11 -22.43
C LEU A 430 19.52 9.67 -22.15
N GLY A 431 20.54 9.16 -22.85
CA GLY A 431 21.91 9.64 -22.73
C GLY A 431 22.74 9.01 -21.60
N PHE A 432 22.24 7.97 -20.92
CA PHE A 432 22.94 7.17 -19.92
C PHE A 432 23.56 5.92 -20.55
N SER A 433 24.88 5.76 -20.44
CA SER A 433 25.54 4.54 -20.88
C SER A 433 26.83 4.29 -20.10
N THR A 434 27.23 3.03 -20.07
CA THR A 434 28.52 2.61 -19.50
C THR A 434 29.68 3.31 -20.20
N ASP A 435 29.59 3.49 -21.52
CA ASP A 435 30.56 4.23 -22.35
C ASP A 435 30.76 5.68 -21.89
N LYS A 436 29.70 6.33 -21.39
CA LYS A 436 29.72 7.70 -20.87
C LYS A 436 30.06 7.77 -19.37
N LYS A 437 30.29 6.63 -18.71
CA LYS A 437 30.57 6.51 -17.28
C LYS A 437 29.50 7.13 -16.36
N ASN A 438 28.29 7.34 -16.87
CA ASN A 438 27.12 7.82 -16.12
C ASN A 438 26.07 6.71 -15.91
N PHE A 439 26.42 5.46 -16.23
CA PHE A 439 25.60 4.28 -15.97
C PHE A 439 26.51 3.17 -15.41
N HIS A 440 26.28 2.81 -14.15
CA HIS A 440 27.04 1.83 -13.39
C HIS A 440 26.22 0.55 -13.22
N ILE A 441 26.83 -0.60 -13.50
CA ILE A 441 26.20 -1.91 -13.31
C ILE A 441 27.12 -2.73 -12.41
N VAL A 442 26.58 -3.18 -11.28
CA VAL A 442 27.30 -3.98 -10.29
C VAL A 442 26.53 -5.26 -10.03
N SER A 443 27.12 -6.41 -10.34
CA SER A 443 26.55 -7.72 -10.01
C SER A 443 27.10 -8.15 -8.65
N LEU A 444 26.22 -8.28 -7.66
CA LEU A 444 26.62 -8.56 -6.29
C LEU A 444 27.02 -10.04 -6.13
N GLY A 445 28.13 -10.22 -5.43
CA GLY A 445 28.78 -11.48 -5.10
C GLY A 445 29.87 -11.19 -4.06
N GLN A 446 30.75 -12.16 -3.78
CA GLN A 446 31.76 -11.97 -2.74
C GLN A 446 32.69 -10.78 -3.06
N GLY A 447 32.70 -9.75 -2.18
CA GLY A 447 33.60 -8.61 -2.26
C GLY A 447 33.15 -7.46 -3.17
N GLN A 448 31.94 -7.51 -3.73
CA GLN A 448 31.39 -6.45 -4.60
C GLN A 448 30.65 -5.35 -3.83
N GLU A 449 30.47 -5.49 -2.53
CA GLU A 449 29.73 -4.57 -1.68
C GLU A 449 30.34 -3.15 -1.70
N ILE A 450 31.67 -3.07 -1.63
CA ILE A 450 32.40 -1.79 -1.63
C ILE A 450 32.22 -1.05 -2.96
N VAL A 451 32.28 -1.79 -4.08
CA VAL A 451 32.08 -1.24 -5.42
C VAL A 451 30.65 -0.71 -5.59
N ALA A 452 29.67 -1.42 -5.04
CA ALA A 452 28.28 -0.99 -5.02
C ALA A 452 28.10 0.31 -4.22
N GLU A 453 28.68 0.41 -3.02
CA GLU A 453 28.61 1.63 -2.19
C GLU A 453 29.24 2.85 -2.88
N GLU A 454 30.41 2.67 -3.50
CA GLU A 454 31.08 3.74 -4.25
C GLU A 454 30.25 4.18 -5.47
N ALA A 455 29.76 3.23 -6.26
CA ALA A 455 28.90 3.51 -7.40
C ALA A 455 27.63 4.28 -7.00
N MET A 456 26.98 3.87 -5.89
CA MET A 456 25.81 4.56 -5.35
C MET A 456 26.14 5.99 -4.93
N GLY A 457 27.23 6.20 -4.18
CA GLY A 457 27.64 7.53 -3.71
C GLY A 457 27.97 8.48 -4.86
N VAL A 458 28.81 8.05 -5.81
CA VAL A 458 29.15 8.83 -7.01
C VAL A 458 27.91 9.16 -7.81
N SER A 459 26.97 8.22 -7.91
CA SER A 459 25.80 8.39 -8.77
C SER A 459 24.74 9.32 -8.19
N SER A 460 24.55 9.31 -6.88
CA SER A 460 23.64 10.26 -6.21
C SER A 460 24.11 11.71 -6.41
N VAL A 461 25.42 11.96 -6.24
CA VAL A 461 26.03 13.29 -6.39
C VAL A 461 26.07 13.76 -7.85
N ASN A 462 26.29 12.86 -8.80
CA ASN A 462 26.46 13.21 -10.23
C ASN A 462 25.23 12.92 -11.10
N GLY A 463 24.12 12.45 -10.52
CA GLY A 463 22.89 12.18 -11.27
C GLY A 463 22.99 10.98 -12.21
N HIS A 464 23.83 9.99 -11.88
CA HIS A 464 24.03 8.80 -12.71
C HIS A 464 23.01 7.70 -12.42
N TRP A 465 23.00 6.65 -13.25
CA TRP A 465 22.18 5.46 -13.01
C TRP A 465 23.03 4.34 -12.41
N VAL A 466 22.47 3.61 -11.45
CA VAL A 466 23.12 2.44 -10.83
C VAL A 466 22.17 1.25 -10.85
N ILE A 467 22.64 0.12 -11.40
CA ILE A 467 22.00 -1.18 -11.24
C ILE A 467 22.83 -2.02 -10.28
N LEU A 468 22.21 -2.43 -9.16
CA LEU A 468 22.73 -3.45 -8.25
C LEU A 468 21.97 -4.75 -8.48
N GLN A 469 22.65 -5.75 -8.99
CA GLN A 469 22.03 -7.02 -9.32
C GLN A 469 22.32 -8.09 -8.27
N ASN A 470 21.41 -9.03 -8.06
CA ASN A 470 21.59 -10.17 -7.14
C ASN A 470 21.85 -9.78 -5.67
N ILE A 471 21.15 -8.75 -5.15
CA ILE A 471 21.40 -8.30 -3.78
C ILE A 471 21.12 -9.39 -2.72
N HIS A 472 20.28 -10.38 -3.04
CA HIS A 472 20.01 -11.54 -2.18
C HIS A 472 21.25 -12.41 -1.91
N LEU A 473 22.30 -12.35 -2.74
CA LEU A 473 23.53 -13.12 -2.54
C LEU A 473 24.43 -12.56 -1.42
N VAL A 474 24.18 -11.31 -0.99
CA VAL A 474 25.00 -10.59 0.01
C VAL A 474 24.18 -10.29 1.27
N ALA A 475 23.56 -11.31 1.85
CA ALA A 475 22.61 -11.19 2.96
C ALA A 475 23.10 -10.33 4.14
N LYS A 476 24.37 -10.48 4.54
CA LYS A 476 24.96 -9.73 5.67
C LYS A 476 25.08 -8.23 5.41
N TRP A 477 25.14 -7.82 4.14
CA TRP A 477 25.32 -6.44 3.73
C TRP A 477 23.99 -5.70 3.52
N LEU A 478 22.85 -6.41 3.45
CA LEU A 478 21.55 -5.80 3.15
C LEU A 478 21.15 -4.70 4.15
N ALA A 479 21.50 -4.82 5.42
CA ALA A 479 21.26 -3.77 6.42
C ALA A 479 22.12 -2.51 6.17
N THR A 480 23.33 -2.67 5.63
CA THR A 480 24.18 -1.56 5.22
C THR A 480 23.65 -0.93 3.93
N LEU A 481 23.18 -1.75 2.98
CA LEU A 481 22.54 -1.28 1.75
C LEU A 481 21.32 -0.39 2.06
N GLU A 482 20.44 -0.80 3.00
CA GLU A 482 19.28 0.01 3.41
C GLU A 482 19.71 1.41 3.89
N LYS A 483 20.73 1.47 4.77
CA LYS A 483 21.28 2.76 5.23
C LYS A 483 21.88 3.57 4.08
N LYS A 484 22.59 2.91 3.17
CA LYS A 484 23.20 3.58 2.01
C LYS A 484 22.15 4.14 1.05
N MET A 485 21.03 3.45 0.89
CA MET A 485 19.88 3.97 0.15
C MET A 485 19.35 5.24 0.80
N GLU A 486 19.11 5.24 2.12
CA GLU A 486 18.68 6.43 2.87
C GLU A 486 19.66 7.61 2.69
N GLU A 487 20.97 7.36 2.82
CA GLU A 487 22.01 8.37 2.58
C GLU A 487 21.98 8.93 1.14
N THR A 488 21.86 8.06 0.14
CA THR A 488 21.88 8.48 -1.28
C THR A 488 20.59 9.14 -1.74
N PHE A 489 19.50 8.97 -1.01
CA PHE A 489 18.24 9.68 -1.22
C PHE A 489 18.18 11.01 -0.45
N ASP A 490 19.18 11.33 0.38
CA ASP A 490 19.31 12.64 0.99
C ASP A 490 19.93 13.63 -0.01
N ASN A 491 19.08 14.43 -0.66
CA ASN A 491 19.45 15.45 -1.66
C ASN A 491 20.23 14.95 -2.90
N PRO A 492 19.79 13.89 -3.61
CA PRO A 492 20.37 13.46 -4.88
C PRO A 492 20.09 14.45 -6.02
N LEU A 493 20.90 14.38 -7.07
CA LEU A 493 20.54 15.06 -8.34
C LEU A 493 19.29 14.44 -8.98
N PRO A 494 18.43 15.23 -9.66
CA PRO A 494 17.16 14.78 -10.22
C PRO A 494 17.25 13.57 -11.18
N GLU A 495 18.37 13.45 -11.88
CA GLU A 495 18.66 12.39 -12.86
C GLU A 495 19.03 11.05 -12.22
N TYR A 496 19.41 11.05 -10.94
CA TYR A 496 19.82 9.84 -10.23
C TYR A 496 18.74 8.77 -10.28
N ARG A 497 19.13 7.53 -10.58
CA ARG A 497 18.24 6.36 -10.54
C ARG A 497 18.95 5.16 -9.95
N LEU A 498 18.28 4.51 -9.00
CA LEU A 498 18.73 3.26 -8.39
C LEU A 498 17.82 2.11 -8.82
N TYR A 499 18.43 1.05 -9.33
CA TYR A 499 17.78 -0.18 -9.73
C TYR A 499 18.36 -1.34 -8.94
N LEU A 500 17.50 -2.18 -8.38
CA LEU A 500 17.86 -3.33 -7.55
C LEU A 500 17.27 -4.60 -8.17
N SER A 501 17.97 -5.73 -8.10
CA SER A 501 17.37 -7.03 -8.43
C SER A 501 17.63 -8.09 -7.37
N ALA A 502 16.61 -8.91 -7.09
CA ALA A 502 16.75 -10.05 -6.22
C ALA A 502 15.75 -11.16 -6.54
N GLU A 503 16.17 -12.41 -6.28
CA GLU A 503 15.29 -13.57 -6.28
C GLU A 503 14.59 -13.69 -4.91
N PRO A 504 13.28 -13.98 -4.86
CA PRO A 504 12.62 -14.32 -3.61
C PRO A 504 13.21 -15.62 -3.05
N ALA A 505 13.19 -15.76 -1.73
CA ALA A 505 13.50 -17.03 -1.10
C ALA A 505 12.46 -18.10 -1.52
N ALA A 506 12.89 -19.36 -1.65
CA ALA A 506 12.02 -20.48 -1.99
C ALA A 506 10.90 -20.70 -0.95
N ASP A 507 11.19 -20.39 0.32
CA ASP A 507 10.22 -20.32 1.40
C ASP A 507 10.21 -18.91 2.00
N ALA A 508 9.02 -18.42 2.35
CA ALA A 508 8.84 -17.14 3.02
C ALA A 508 9.58 -17.06 4.36
N SER A 509 9.76 -18.18 5.07
CA SER A 509 10.50 -18.21 6.34
C SER A 509 11.99 -17.88 6.20
N TYR A 510 12.55 -18.05 5.00
CA TYR A 510 13.95 -17.74 4.69
C TYR A 510 14.11 -16.41 3.95
N HIS A 511 13.09 -15.57 3.95
CA HIS A 511 13.19 -14.24 3.36
C HIS A 511 14.21 -13.37 4.11
N ILE A 512 15.16 -12.82 3.37
CA ILE A 512 16.29 -12.04 3.92
C ILE A 512 16.31 -10.57 3.50
N ILE A 513 15.45 -10.15 2.57
CA ILE A 513 15.46 -8.77 2.07
C ILE A 513 14.81 -7.87 3.12
N PRO A 514 15.49 -6.80 3.59
CA PRO A 514 14.91 -5.87 4.54
C PRO A 514 13.66 -5.19 3.98
N GLN A 515 12.64 -5.03 4.84
CA GLN A 515 11.39 -4.36 4.51
C GLN A 515 11.62 -2.94 3.97
N GLY A 516 12.55 -2.18 4.57
CA GLY A 516 12.83 -0.81 4.15
C GLY A 516 13.33 -0.70 2.70
N ILE A 517 14.06 -1.71 2.21
CA ILE A 517 14.49 -1.77 0.80
C ILE A 517 13.28 -1.96 -0.11
N LEU A 518 12.38 -2.89 0.23
CA LEU A 518 11.20 -3.19 -0.58
C LEU A 518 10.17 -2.05 -0.57
N GLU A 519 9.99 -1.40 0.58
CA GLU A 519 9.07 -0.27 0.76
C GLU A 519 9.53 0.99 0.01
N SER A 520 10.85 1.21 -0.06
CA SER A 520 11.46 2.37 -0.72
C SER A 520 11.58 2.21 -2.24
N ALA A 521 11.09 1.10 -2.79
CA ALA A 521 11.20 0.79 -4.21
C ALA A 521 9.86 0.48 -4.89
N ILE A 522 9.77 0.79 -6.18
CA ILE A 522 8.70 0.33 -7.07
C ILE A 522 9.02 -1.11 -7.47
N LYS A 523 8.13 -2.05 -7.16
CA LYS A 523 8.32 -3.47 -7.50
C LYS A 523 7.90 -3.74 -8.93
N ILE A 524 8.70 -4.54 -9.64
CA ILE A 524 8.45 -4.96 -11.01
C ILE A 524 8.74 -6.46 -11.15
N THR A 525 7.80 -7.20 -11.72
CA THR A 525 7.94 -8.61 -12.12
C THR A 525 7.84 -8.75 -13.65
N ASN A 526 8.62 -9.66 -14.26
CA ASN A 526 8.50 -10.05 -15.69
C ASN A 526 8.26 -11.55 -15.69
N GLU A 527 7.00 -11.92 -15.63
CA GLU A 527 6.62 -13.28 -15.98
C GLU A 527 5.94 -13.24 -17.36
N PRO A 528 6.15 -14.25 -18.20
CA PRO A 528 5.24 -14.45 -19.32
C PRO A 528 3.81 -14.61 -18.76
N PRO A 529 2.81 -13.95 -19.37
CA PRO A 529 1.44 -14.13 -18.92
C PRO A 529 1.04 -15.61 -19.06
N ILE A 530 0.18 -16.07 -18.16
CA ILE A 530 -0.31 -17.45 -18.19
C ILE A 530 -1.33 -17.57 -19.34
N GLY A 531 -1.17 -18.60 -20.18
CA GLY A 531 -2.10 -18.92 -21.25
C GLY A 531 -1.57 -18.65 -22.67
N MET A 532 -2.00 -19.48 -23.62
CA MET A 532 -1.49 -19.47 -25.00
C MET A 532 -1.85 -18.18 -25.75
N TRP A 533 -3.06 -17.66 -25.56
CA TRP A 533 -3.55 -16.42 -26.19
C TRP A 533 -2.75 -15.18 -25.79
N ALA A 534 -2.46 -15.02 -24.49
CA ALA A 534 -1.67 -13.91 -23.99
C ALA A 534 -0.22 -13.97 -24.50
N ASN A 535 0.34 -15.18 -24.60
CA ASN A 535 1.65 -15.40 -25.20
C ASN A 535 1.66 -15.12 -26.71
N LEU A 536 0.64 -15.55 -27.45
CA LEU A 536 0.49 -15.24 -28.88
C LEU A 536 0.39 -13.74 -29.14
N HIS A 537 -0.43 -13.01 -28.38
CA HIS A 537 -0.51 -11.55 -28.50
C HIS A 537 0.81 -10.87 -28.17
N LYS A 538 1.54 -11.33 -27.16
CA LYS A 538 2.87 -10.81 -26.82
C LYS A 538 3.85 -11.02 -27.96
N THR A 539 3.84 -12.20 -28.57
CA THR A 539 4.66 -12.51 -29.75
C THR A 539 4.27 -11.65 -30.95
N PHE A 540 2.97 -11.48 -31.21
CA PHE A 540 2.48 -10.65 -32.31
C PHE A 540 2.85 -9.17 -32.14
N SER A 541 2.68 -8.63 -30.92
CA SER A 541 3.06 -7.24 -30.60
C SER A 541 4.57 -6.99 -30.79
N LYS A 542 5.40 -8.00 -30.47
CA LYS A 542 6.85 -7.95 -30.71
C LYS A 542 7.17 -7.95 -32.21
N LEU A 543 6.56 -8.84 -32.98
CA LEU A 543 6.75 -8.92 -34.43
C LEU A 543 6.38 -7.60 -35.11
N GLN A 544 5.32 -6.93 -34.64
CA GLN A 544 4.91 -5.63 -35.15
C GLN A 544 5.91 -4.51 -34.80
N SER A 545 6.44 -4.52 -33.56
CA SER A 545 7.50 -3.56 -33.18
C SER A 545 8.82 -3.78 -33.93
N GLU A 546 9.13 -5.03 -34.28
CA GLU A 546 10.29 -5.35 -35.11
C GLU A 546 10.07 -4.90 -36.55
N SER A 547 8.90 -5.19 -37.17
CA SER A 547 8.60 -4.75 -38.54
C SER A 547 8.65 -3.23 -38.70
N ASP A 548 8.15 -2.48 -37.71
CA ASP A 548 8.20 -1.01 -37.74
C ASP A 548 9.65 -0.48 -37.70
N SER A 549 10.55 -1.18 -37.00
CA SER A 549 11.98 -0.85 -36.94
C SER A 549 12.75 -1.10 -38.25
N TRP A 550 12.29 -2.05 -39.07
CA TRP A 550 12.83 -2.30 -40.41
C TRP A 550 12.39 -1.23 -41.39
N THR A 551 11.13 -0.77 -41.30
CA THR A 551 10.60 0.30 -42.16
C THR A 551 11.13 1.69 -41.82
N SER A 552 11.55 1.94 -40.58
CA SER A 552 12.15 3.24 -40.19
C SER A 552 13.63 3.38 -40.58
N ASN A 553 14.28 2.30 -41.02
CA ASN A 553 15.67 2.27 -41.48
C ASN A 553 15.79 2.10 -43.00
N SER A 554 14.70 2.32 -43.77
CA SER A 554 14.71 2.35 -45.24
C SER A 554 14.63 3.78 -45.77
#